data_AF-A0A533RTF3-F1
#
_entry.id   AF-A0A533RTF3-F1
#
_cell.length_a   1.000
_cell.length_b   1.000
_cell.length_c   1.000
_cell.angle_alpha   90.00
_cell.angle_beta   90.00
_cell.angle_gamma   90.00
#
_symmetry.space_group_name_H-M   'P 1'
#
loop_
_entity.id
_entity.type
_entity.pdbx_description
1 polymer ?
#
loop_
_entity_poly.entity_id
_entity_poly.type
_entity_poly.pdbx_seq_one_letter_code
_entity_poly.pdbx_strand_id
1 'polypeptide(L)'
;MTPLTEFVMLQCENESCRFRCPSNLSHRELDRCPICGSSISVFGAPFTNPEVPSLSEAKPVRPLEVLLDNLRSTLNVGSIFRTSDGAGVRKIHLCGTTPTPDHPKIAKTGLGAEIKIPWEYHRNGLDMVSHTRSQGFEVVSLEAAPESRSIFSYT
;
A
#
# COMPACT_ATOMS: atom_id res chain seq x y z
N MET A 1 16.56 18.20 -17.50
CA MET A 1 16.45 17.39 -16.27
C MET A 1 15.11 17.73 -15.66
N THR A 2 14.14 16.81 -15.74
CA THR A 2 12.85 16.99 -15.05
C THR A 2 13.16 16.99 -13.55
N PRO A 3 12.73 18.00 -12.77
CA PRO A 3 12.96 17.99 -11.33
C PRO A 3 12.36 16.70 -10.75
N LEU A 4 13.18 15.94 -10.02
CA LEU A 4 12.73 14.75 -9.32
C LEU A 4 11.59 15.17 -8.39
N THR A 5 10.40 14.62 -8.60
CA THR A 5 9.28 14.87 -7.71
C THR A 5 9.56 14.10 -6.42
N GLU A 6 9.94 14.82 -5.38
CA GLU A 6 10.22 14.24 -4.06
C GLU A 6 8.93 14.09 -3.25
N PHE A 7 8.70 12.88 -2.76
CA PHE A 7 7.61 12.50 -1.89
C PHE A 7 8.12 12.27 -0.47
N VAL A 8 7.29 12.54 0.51
CA VAL A 8 7.55 12.20 1.92
C VAL A 8 6.37 11.45 2.50
N MET A 9 6.62 10.61 3.50
CA MET A 9 5.53 10.06 4.30
C MET A 9 5.24 11.01 5.47
N LEU A 10 3.97 11.30 5.70
CA LEU A 10 3.51 12.01 6.88
C LEU A 10 2.89 10.99 7.85
N GLN A 11 3.10 11.16 9.15
CA GLN A 11 2.49 10.33 10.18
C GLN A 11 1.89 11.19 11.30
N CYS A 12 0.69 10.82 11.75
CA CYS A 12 0.03 11.50 12.86
C CYS A 12 0.79 11.28 14.17
N GLU A 13 1.01 12.35 14.93
CA GLU A 13 1.74 12.32 16.20
C GLU A 13 0.90 11.73 17.34
N ASN A 14 -0.42 11.65 17.17
CA ASN A 14 -1.29 10.97 18.13
C ASN A 14 -1.05 9.45 18.07
N GLU A 15 -0.51 8.89 19.16
CA GLU A 15 -0.19 7.46 19.31
C GLU A 15 -1.38 6.53 19.11
N SER A 16 -2.59 6.99 19.43
CA SER A 16 -3.82 6.22 19.18
C SER A 16 -4.29 6.29 17.73
N CYS A 17 -3.84 7.29 16.95
CA CYS A 17 -4.26 7.46 15.57
C CYS A 17 -3.25 6.90 14.58
N ARG A 18 -1.98 7.33 14.67
CA ARG A 18 -0.84 6.96 13.83
C ARG A 18 -1.12 6.88 12.31
N PHE A 19 -2.10 7.64 11.83
CA PHE A 19 -2.47 7.63 10.41
C PHE A 19 -1.27 8.05 9.56
N ARG A 20 -1.00 7.29 8.50
CA ARG A 20 0.18 7.46 7.65
C ARG A 20 -0.23 7.66 6.20
N CYS A 21 0.27 8.71 5.55
CA CYS A 21 -0.04 9.01 4.16
C CYS A 21 1.14 9.69 3.42
N PRO A 22 1.30 9.48 2.11
CA PRO A 22 2.29 10.20 1.32
C PRO A 22 1.86 11.65 1.06
N SER A 23 2.82 12.56 1.02
CA SER A 23 2.65 13.93 0.52
C SER A 23 3.71 14.24 -0.55
N ASN A 24 3.32 15.08 -1.51
CA ASN A 24 4.24 15.66 -2.48
C ASN A 24 4.65 17.04 -1.96
N LEU A 25 5.95 17.21 -1.69
CA LEU A 25 6.52 18.45 -1.13
C LEU A 25 6.28 19.68 -2.02
N SER A 26 6.01 19.49 -3.32
CA SER A 26 5.82 20.57 -4.28
C SER A 26 4.41 21.17 -4.31
N HIS A 27 3.42 20.60 -3.61
CA HIS A 27 2.02 20.97 -3.83
C HIS A 27 1.16 21.27 -2.59
N ARG A 28 1.49 20.75 -1.39
CA ARG A 28 0.75 21.11 -0.16
C ARG A 28 1.41 20.61 1.12
N GLU A 29 1.56 21.48 2.11
CA GLU A 29 1.86 21.12 3.49
C GLU A 29 0.57 20.71 4.20
N LEU A 30 0.58 19.53 4.83
CA LEU A 30 -0.51 19.03 5.65
C LEU A 30 -0.06 19.17 7.10
N ASP A 31 -0.59 20.14 7.84
CA ASP A 31 -0.15 20.39 9.23
C ASP A 31 -1.02 19.67 10.28
N ARG A 32 -2.19 19.19 9.86
CA ARG A 32 -3.15 18.47 10.71
C ARG A 32 -3.57 17.17 10.08
N CYS A 33 -3.65 16.13 10.91
CA CYS A 33 -4.10 14.81 10.53
C CYS A 33 -5.57 14.86 10.07
N PRO A 34 -5.90 14.34 8.87
CA PRO A 34 -7.26 14.34 8.35
C PRO A 34 -8.19 13.35 9.06
N ILE A 35 -7.64 12.45 9.89
CA ILE A 35 -8.42 11.43 10.61
C ILE A 35 -8.83 11.90 12.01
N CYS A 36 -7.98 12.65 12.72
CA CYS A 36 -8.24 13.02 14.12
C CYS A 36 -7.99 14.50 14.46
N GLY A 37 -7.44 15.30 13.53
CA GLY A 37 -7.19 16.73 13.74
C GLY A 37 -5.93 17.09 14.55
N SER A 38 -5.24 16.10 15.14
CA SER A 38 -3.93 16.26 15.79
C SER A 38 -2.83 16.66 14.79
N SER A 39 -1.68 17.09 15.27
CA SER A 39 -0.51 17.38 14.45
C SER A 39 -0.05 16.16 13.65
N ILE A 40 0.45 16.40 12.44
CA ILE A 40 1.04 15.39 11.55
C ILE A 40 2.41 15.90 11.12
N SER A 41 3.41 15.02 11.09
CA SER A 41 4.79 15.40 10.77
C SER A 41 5.45 14.42 9.80
N VAL A 42 6.56 14.84 9.20
CA VAL A 42 7.34 14.02 8.27
C VAL A 42 7.90 12.81 9.01
N PHE A 43 7.75 11.64 8.40
CA PHE A 43 8.21 10.37 8.91
C PHE A 43 9.12 9.69 7.87
N GLY A 44 10.39 9.51 8.22
CA GLY A 44 11.38 8.89 7.34
C GLY A 44 12.00 9.85 6.31
N ALA A 45 12.81 9.29 5.42
CA ALA A 45 13.49 10.06 4.37
C ALA A 45 12.58 10.30 3.15
N PRO A 46 12.76 11.41 2.40
CA PRO A 46 12.11 11.61 1.12
C PRO A 46 12.44 10.51 0.10
N PHE A 47 11.53 10.25 -0.83
CA PHE A 47 11.68 9.24 -1.89
C PHE A 47 11.17 9.76 -3.24
N THR A 48 11.55 9.06 -4.31
CA THR A 48 11.10 9.32 -5.68
C THR A 48 10.50 8.05 -6.26
N ASN A 49 9.81 8.13 -7.41
CA ASN A 49 9.31 6.96 -8.13
C ASN A 49 10.28 6.62 -9.27
N PRO A 50 11.24 5.68 -9.09
CA PRO A 50 12.12 5.28 -10.18
C PRO A 50 11.39 4.36 -11.18
N GLU A 51 11.81 4.42 -12.45
CA GLU A 51 11.32 3.53 -13.50
C GLU A 51 12.00 2.16 -13.40
N VAL A 52 11.21 1.08 -13.50
CA VAL A 52 11.72 -0.30 -13.50
C VAL A 52 11.58 -0.91 -14.90
N PRO A 53 12.63 -1.53 -15.46
CA PRO A 53 12.54 -2.26 -16.72
C PRO A 53 11.68 -3.54 -16.61
N SER A 54 10.91 -3.87 -17.65
CA SER A 54 9.99 -5.02 -17.66
C SER A 54 10.72 -6.37 -17.85
N LEU A 55 10.41 -7.39 -17.04
CA LEU A 55 10.94 -8.77 -17.19
C LEU A 55 9.89 -9.85 -16.80
N SER A 56 10.14 -11.12 -17.19
CA SER A 56 9.31 -12.36 -17.14
C SER A 56 9.80 -13.38 -16.09
N GLU A 57 9.17 -14.50 -15.67
CA GLU A 57 7.84 -15.15 -15.61
C GLU A 57 7.80 -15.93 -14.25
N ALA A 58 6.63 -16.21 -13.65
CA ALA A 58 6.50 -16.56 -12.22
C ALA A 58 6.48 -18.07 -11.85
N LYS A 59 6.84 -18.37 -10.59
CA LYS A 59 6.97 -19.70 -9.93
C LYS A 59 5.83 -19.99 -8.92
N PRO A 60 5.67 -21.25 -8.41
CA PRO A 60 4.43 -21.71 -7.73
C PRO A 60 4.13 -21.09 -6.34
N VAL A 61 2.85 -21.16 -5.97
CA VAL A 61 2.17 -20.28 -4.98
C VAL A 61 2.21 -20.83 -3.54
N ARG A 62 2.77 -20.04 -2.62
CA ARG A 62 2.63 -20.17 -1.15
C ARG A 62 1.34 -19.45 -0.70
N PRO A 63 0.78 -19.72 0.51
CA PRO A 63 -0.33 -18.93 1.05
C PRO A 63 0.04 -17.44 1.11
N LEU A 64 -0.64 -16.61 0.30
CA LEU A 64 -0.29 -15.22 0.09
C LEU A 64 -1.34 -14.30 0.71
N GLU A 65 -0.89 -13.30 1.46
CA GLU A 65 -1.68 -12.13 1.81
C GLU A 65 -1.10 -10.89 1.13
N VAL A 66 -1.95 -9.93 0.79
CA VAL A 66 -1.54 -8.71 0.09
C VAL A 66 -1.86 -7.49 0.95
N LEU A 67 -0.91 -6.55 1.06
CA LEU A 67 -1.10 -5.29 1.76
C LEU A 67 -1.04 -4.13 0.76
N LEU A 68 -2.10 -3.33 0.71
CA LEU A 68 -2.26 -2.17 -0.17
C LEU A 68 -2.14 -0.89 0.65
N ASP A 69 -0.95 -0.33 0.71
CA ASP A 69 -0.68 0.88 1.47
C ASP A 69 -0.77 2.13 0.59
N ASN A 70 -1.64 3.06 0.97
CA ASN A 70 -1.77 4.37 0.37
C ASN A 70 -2.06 4.40 -1.15
N LEU A 71 -2.79 3.41 -1.66
CA LEU A 71 -3.27 3.41 -3.04
C LEU A 71 -4.45 4.36 -3.21
N ARG A 72 -4.35 5.38 -4.07
CA ARG A 72 -5.42 6.37 -4.22
C ARG A 72 -6.48 6.02 -5.27
N SER A 73 -6.15 5.14 -6.22
CA SER A 73 -7.04 4.80 -7.36
C SER A 73 -8.00 3.68 -7.01
N THR A 74 -9.30 3.97 -6.98
CA THR A 74 -10.35 2.95 -6.77
C THR A 74 -10.37 1.89 -7.88
N LEU A 75 -10.00 2.26 -9.11
CA LEU A 75 -9.93 1.32 -10.24
C LEU A 75 -8.75 0.36 -10.09
N ASN A 76 -7.62 0.84 -9.57
CA ASN A 76 -6.45 -0.02 -9.32
C ASN A 76 -6.75 -0.96 -8.16
N VAL A 77 -7.35 -0.46 -7.08
CA VAL A 77 -7.76 -1.30 -5.95
C VAL A 77 -8.69 -2.41 -6.41
N GLY A 78 -9.76 -2.10 -7.16
CA GLY A 78 -10.67 -3.12 -7.66
C GLY A 78 -9.98 -4.11 -8.62
N SER A 79 -9.08 -3.64 -9.49
CA SER A 79 -8.31 -4.54 -10.36
C SER A 79 -7.39 -5.48 -9.55
N ILE A 80 -6.79 -5.00 -8.47
CA ILE A 80 -5.97 -5.84 -7.57
C ILE A 80 -6.83 -6.88 -6.85
N PHE A 81 -8.02 -6.52 -6.36
CA PHE A 81 -8.98 -7.48 -5.80
C PHE A 81 -9.29 -8.59 -6.83
N ARG A 82 -9.60 -8.21 -8.08
CA ARG A 82 -9.90 -9.16 -9.14
C ARG A 82 -8.75 -10.11 -9.46
N THR A 83 -7.52 -9.59 -9.56
CA THR A 83 -6.32 -10.41 -9.76
C THR A 83 -6.06 -11.33 -8.56
N SER A 84 -6.31 -10.84 -7.35
CA SER A 84 -6.12 -11.59 -6.10
C SER A 84 -7.07 -12.79 -5.99
N ASP A 85 -8.32 -12.66 -6.47
CA ASP A 85 -9.32 -13.76 -6.52
C ASP A 85 -8.79 -14.90 -7.41
N GLY A 86 -8.28 -14.55 -8.60
CA GLY A 86 -7.70 -15.52 -9.53
C GLY A 86 -6.36 -16.12 -9.06
N ALA A 87 -5.59 -15.38 -8.25
CA ALA A 87 -4.29 -15.80 -7.75
C ALA A 87 -4.35 -16.60 -6.43
N GLY A 88 -5.53 -16.76 -5.82
CA GLY A 88 -5.69 -17.49 -4.56
C GLY A 88 -5.14 -16.76 -3.33
N VAL A 89 -5.15 -15.42 -3.35
CA VAL A 89 -4.79 -14.59 -2.18
C VAL A 89 -5.80 -14.83 -1.06
N ARG A 90 -5.31 -15.09 0.16
CA ARG A 90 -6.16 -15.42 1.30
C ARG A 90 -6.82 -14.19 1.94
N LYS A 91 -6.11 -13.07 1.98
CA LYS A 91 -6.56 -11.84 2.65
C LYS A 91 -5.91 -10.60 2.04
N ILE A 92 -6.66 -9.50 1.99
CA ILE A 92 -6.15 -8.18 1.58
C ILE A 92 -6.21 -7.20 2.75
N HIS A 93 -5.11 -6.52 3.02
CA HIS A 93 -4.99 -5.47 4.05
C HIS A 93 -4.96 -4.10 3.38
N LEU A 94 -5.97 -3.27 3.62
CA LEU A 94 -6.06 -1.93 3.05
C LEU A 94 -5.53 -0.92 4.06
N CYS A 95 -4.46 -0.20 3.73
CA CYS A 95 -3.74 0.63 4.68
C CYS A 95 -3.71 2.11 4.31
N GLY A 96 -3.79 2.98 5.32
CA GLY A 96 -3.62 4.43 5.16
C GLY A 96 -4.75 5.05 4.33
N THR A 97 -4.39 5.71 3.22
CA THR A 97 -5.33 6.38 2.31
C THR A 97 -6.02 5.45 1.30
N THR A 98 -5.75 4.15 1.34
CA THR A 98 -6.35 3.19 0.41
C THR A 98 -7.88 3.14 0.56
N PRO A 99 -8.67 3.35 -0.52
CA PRO A 99 -10.12 3.28 -0.45
C PRO A 99 -10.59 1.85 -0.18
N THR A 100 -11.62 1.72 0.65
CA THR A 100 -12.24 0.43 0.99
C THR A 100 -13.31 0.02 -0.04
N PRO A 101 -13.65 -1.27 -0.15
CA PRO A 101 -14.75 -1.79 -0.96
C PRO A 101 -16.12 -1.10 -0.75
N ASP A 102 -16.31 -0.35 0.32
CA ASP A 102 -17.48 0.52 0.52
C ASP A 102 -17.59 1.61 -0.56
N HIS A 103 -16.49 1.93 -1.25
CA HIS A 103 -16.49 2.88 -2.35
C HIS A 103 -17.05 2.25 -3.64
N PRO A 104 -18.19 2.72 -4.19
CA PRO A 104 -18.92 2.02 -5.26
C PRO A 104 -18.15 1.88 -6.60
N LYS A 105 -17.15 2.73 -6.83
CA LYS A 105 -16.29 2.61 -8.03
C LYS A 105 -15.37 1.38 -8.01
N ILE A 106 -15.10 0.76 -6.85
CA ILE A 106 -14.25 -0.42 -6.76
C ILE A 106 -14.92 -1.62 -7.44
N ALA A 107 -16.22 -1.82 -7.17
CA ALA A 107 -17.03 -2.91 -7.74
C ALA A 107 -16.99 -2.97 -9.28
N LYS A 108 -16.83 -1.81 -9.96
CA LYS A 108 -16.73 -1.74 -11.42
C LYS A 108 -15.53 -2.50 -11.99
N THR A 109 -14.47 -2.66 -11.20
CA THR A 109 -13.22 -3.34 -11.61
C THR A 109 -12.94 -4.61 -10.82
N GLY A 110 -13.44 -4.69 -9.56
CA GLY A 110 -13.38 -5.89 -8.73
C GLY A 110 -14.28 -7.01 -9.22
N LEU A 111 -15.41 -6.68 -9.87
CA LEU A 111 -16.37 -7.65 -10.41
C LEU A 111 -16.82 -8.70 -9.37
N GLY A 112 -17.02 -8.26 -8.13
CA GLY A 112 -17.46 -9.10 -7.01
C GLY A 112 -16.33 -9.77 -6.24
N ALA A 113 -15.07 -9.66 -6.67
CA ALA A 113 -13.91 -10.14 -5.92
C ALA A 113 -13.78 -9.46 -4.55
N GLU A 114 -14.17 -8.18 -4.46
CA GLU A 114 -14.17 -7.39 -3.22
C GLU A 114 -15.15 -7.90 -2.16
N ILE A 115 -16.11 -8.75 -2.55
CA ILE A 115 -17.07 -9.40 -1.66
C ILE A 115 -16.56 -10.79 -1.23
N LYS A 116 -15.80 -11.47 -2.09
CA LYS A 116 -15.31 -12.84 -1.85
C LYS A 116 -14.05 -12.90 -1.00
N ILE A 117 -13.08 -12.03 -1.29
CA ILE A 117 -11.78 -12.06 -0.60
C ILE A 117 -11.93 -11.35 0.74
N PRO A 118 -11.60 -12.00 1.88
CA PRO A 118 -11.56 -11.34 3.16
C PRO A 118 -10.61 -10.13 3.12
N TRP A 119 -11.07 -8.99 3.63
CA TRP A 119 -10.24 -7.79 3.73
C TRP A 119 -10.45 -7.08 5.06
N GLU A 120 -9.46 -6.30 5.46
CA GLU A 120 -9.55 -5.41 6.61
C GLU A 120 -8.84 -4.09 6.34
N TYR A 121 -9.27 -3.04 7.04
CA TYR A 121 -8.69 -1.72 6.93
C TYR A 121 -7.85 -1.37 8.16
N HIS A 122 -6.67 -0.82 7.91
CA HIS A 122 -5.75 -0.33 8.93
C HIS A 122 -5.31 1.09 8.64
N ARG A 123 -5.13 1.92 9.67
CA ARG A 123 -4.70 3.32 9.48
C ARG A 123 -3.23 3.45 9.08
N ASN A 124 -2.42 2.43 9.36
CA ASN A 124 -0.98 2.46 9.15
C ASN A 124 -0.45 1.09 8.69
N GLY A 125 0.03 1.01 7.45
CA GLY A 125 0.64 -0.20 6.91
C GLY A 125 1.92 -0.65 7.61
N LEU A 126 2.69 0.24 8.25
CA LEU A 126 3.89 -0.16 9.00
C LEU A 126 3.54 -0.88 10.31
N ASP A 127 2.50 -0.41 10.98
CA ASP A 127 1.98 -1.07 12.19
C ASP A 127 1.43 -2.45 11.80
N MET A 128 0.74 -2.54 10.65
CA MET A 128 0.28 -3.82 10.12
C MET A 128 1.43 -4.76 9.74
N VAL A 129 2.45 -4.28 9.03
CA VAL A 129 3.65 -5.07 8.70
C VAL A 129 4.35 -5.60 9.96
N SER A 130 4.47 -4.76 10.99
CA SER A 130 5.04 -5.16 12.29
C SER A 130 4.22 -6.28 12.93
N HIS A 131 2.88 -6.15 12.91
CA HIS A 131 1.97 -7.19 13.40
C HIS A 131 2.12 -8.49 12.62
N THR A 132 2.08 -8.47 11.28
CA THR A 132 2.20 -9.67 10.44
C THR A 132 3.54 -10.38 10.64
N ARG A 133 4.65 -9.62 10.75
CA ARG A 133 5.97 -10.18 11.07
C ARG A 133 5.97 -10.93 12.40
N SER A 134 5.30 -10.39 13.43
CA SER A 134 5.19 -11.05 14.74
C SER A 134 4.43 -12.39 14.69
N GLN A 135 3.61 -12.59 13.66
CA GLN A 135 2.88 -13.84 13.39
C GLN A 135 3.68 -14.85 12.54
N GLY A 136 4.95 -14.54 12.22
CA GLY A 136 5.83 -15.43 11.46
C GLY A 136 5.74 -15.28 9.94
N PHE A 137 5.07 -14.25 9.42
CA PHE A 137 5.08 -13.99 7.98
C PHE A 137 6.39 -13.37 7.52
N GLU A 138 6.87 -13.86 6.39
CA GLU A 138 7.85 -13.16 5.58
C GLU A 138 7.18 -11.98 4.85
N VAL A 139 7.74 -10.78 4.97
CA VAL A 139 7.18 -9.57 4.35
C VAL A 139 8.09 -9.13 3.21
N VAL A 140 7.52 -9.11 2.01
CA VAL A 140 8.17 -8.65 0.77
C VAL A 140 7.50 -7.36 0.31
N SER A 141 8.29 -6.30 0.13
CA SER A 141 7.80 -5.05 -0.45
C SER A 141 7.99 -5.09 -1.97
N LEU A 142 6.93 -4.80 -2.71
CA LEU A 142 7.00 -4.61 -4.16
C LEU A 142 7.20 -3.12 -4.44
N GLU A 143 8.46 -2.71 -4.55
CA GLU A 143 8.82 -1.32 -4.82
C GLU A 143 10.11 -1.23 -5.64
N ALA A 144 10.24 -0.16 -6.40
CA ALA A 144 11.43 0.21 -7.13
C ALA A 144 12.37 0.99 -6.20
N ALA A 145 13.43 0.34 -5.72
CA ALA A 145 14.47 0.96 -4.88
C ALA A 145 15.86 0.46 -5.31
N PRO A 146 16.94 1.19 -5.00
CA PRO A 146 18.31 0.79 -5.37
C PRO A 146 18.69 -0.63 -4.89
N GLU A 147 18.17 -1.05 -3.73
CA GLU A 147 18.42 -2.37 -3.13
C GLU A 147 17.36 -3.43 -3.51
N SER A 148 16.42 -3.09 -4.40
CA SER A 148 15.38 -4.03 -4.82
C SER A 148 15.96 -5.17 -5.64
N ARG A 149 15.57 -6.40 -5.29
CA ARG A 149 15.88 -7.61 -6.06
C ARG A 149 14.73 -7.91 -7.02
N SER A 150 15.07 -8.45 -8.20
CA SER A 150 14.06 -8.93 -9.15
C SER A 150 13.15 -9.98 -8.51
N ILE A 151 11.83 -9.85 -8.67
CA ILE A 151 10.86 -10.82 -8.17
C ILE A 151 11.08 -12.22 -8.78
N PHE A 152 11.67 -12.30 -9.97
CA PHE A 152 11.96 -13.58 -10.64
C PHE A 152 13.20 -14.29 -10.08
N SER A 153 14.03 -13.59 -9.29
CA SER A 153 15.15 -14.18 -8.55
C SER A 153 14.84 -14.36 -7.07
N TYR A 154 13.59 -14.13 -6.66
CA TYR A 154 13.11 -14.39 -5.31
C TYR A 154 12.75 -15.88 -5.14
N THR A 155 13.21 -16.50 -4.04
CA THR A 155 13.07 -17.94 -3.75
C THR A 155 12.49 -18.17 -2.38
#